data_AF-A0A7W0JGN9-F1
#
_entry.id   AF-A0A7W0JGN9-F1
#
_cell.length_a   1.000
_cell.length_b   1.000
_cell.length_c   1.000
_cell.angle_alpha   90.00
_cell.angle_beta   90.00
_cell.angle_gamma   90.00
#
_symmetry.space_group_name_H-M   'P 1'
#
loop_
_entity.id
_entity.type
_entity.pdbx_description
1 polymer ?
#
loop_
_entity_poly.entity_id
_entity_poly.type
_entity_poly.pdbx_seq_one_letter_code
_entity_poly.pdbx_strand_id
1 'polypeptide(L)'
;MSQQITIQVSEQVLRHAAQVAAQTHRSVEDVLATWLEAATAESPVEELPDEEVLALAELRLTDEQEAALSDLLERNREGGLDADGRSRLDEMMRLYERGLLRKSQALRVAAQRSLLAPLQA
;
A
#
# COMPACT_ATOMS: atom_id res chain seq x y z
N MET A 1 -19.39 -2.04 -14.09
CA MET A 1 -20.27 -3.23 -14.11
C MET A 1 -20.17 -3.85 -12.72
N SER A 2 -21.26 -4.01 -11.98
CA SER A 2 -21.27 -4.63 -10.65
C SER A 2 -22.01 -5.96 -10.69
N GLN A 3 -21.50 -6.97 -10.00
CA GLN A 3 -22.13 -8.29 -9.86
C GLN A 3 -22.24 -8.63 -8.37
N GLN A 4 -23.42 -9.09 -7.95
CA GLN A 4 -23.63 -9.52 -6.57
C GLN A 4 -23.11 -10.95 -6.40
N ILE A 5 -22.19 -11.13 -5.44
CA ILE A 5 -21.64 -12.43 -5.07
C ILE A 5 -21.89 -12.67 -3.58
N THR A 6 -22.12 -13.93 -3.20
CA THR A 6 -22.21 -14.33 -1.79
C THR A 6 -20.88 -14.99 -1.40
N ILE A 7 -20.22 -14.45 -0.38
CA ILE A 7 -18.94 -14.97 0.12
C ILE A 7 -19.08 -15.41 1.57
N GLN A 8 -18.41 -16.50 1.93
CA GLN A 8 -18.27 -16.91 3.33
C GLN A 8 -16.98 -16.29 3.87
N VAL A 9 -17.07 -15.53 4.96
CA VAL A 9 -15.92 -14.87 5.60
C VAL A 9 -15.75 -15.38 7.03
N SER A 10 -14.54 -15.25 7.57
CA SER A 10 -14.31 -15.59 8.98
C SER A 10 -14.99 -14.57 9.90
N GLU A 11 -15.30 -15.01 11.12
CA GLU A 11 -15.90 -14.13 12.14
C GLU A 11 -15.01 -12.91 12.46
N GLN A 12 -13.69 -13.08 12.38
CA GLN A 12 -12.74 -11.99 12.59
C GLN A 12 -12.87 -10.88 11.55
N VAL A 13 -13.07 -11.24 10.28
CA VAL A 13 -13.27 -10.28 9.19
C VAL A 13 -14.58 -9.52 9.40
N LEU A 14 -15.66 -10.24 9.74
CA LEU A 14 -16.96 -9.63 10.01
C LEU A 14 -16.89 -8.63 11.17
N ARG A 15 -16.22 -8.99 12.28
CA ARG A 15 -16.05 -8.09 13.44
C ARG A 15 -15.27 -6.82 13.09
N HIS A 16 -14.18 -6.94 12.34
CA HIS A 16 -13.40 -5.77 11.91
C HIS A 16 -14.20 -4.86 10.98
N ALA A 17 -14.89 -5.42 10.00
CA ALA A 17 -15.73 -4.65 9.09
C ALA A 17 -16.86 -3.92 9.83
N ALA A 18 -17.50 -4.57 10.79
CA ALA A 18 -18.53 -3.96 11.65
C ALA A 18 -18.00 -2.78 12.48
N GLN A 19 -16.79 -2.90 13.03
CA GLN A 19 -16.16 -1.81 13.78
C GLN A 19 -15.90 -0.59 12.90
N VAL A 20 -15.40 -0.79 11.68
CA VAL A 20 -15.15 0.31 10.72
C VAL A 20 -16.46 0.90 10.20
N ALA A 21 -17.46 0.07 9.91
CA ALA A 21 -18.80 0.48 9.49
C ALA A 21 -19.46 1.41 10.53
N ALA A 22 -19.37 1.05 11.82
CA ALA A 22 -19.88 1.88 12.92
C ALA A 22 -19.18 3.23 13.03
N GLN A 23 -17.85 3.28 12.85
CA GLN A 23 -17.08 4.53 12.90
C GLN A 23 -17.34 5.44 11.70
N THR A 24 -17.59 4.85 10.53
CA THR A 24 -17.75 5.57 9.26
C THR A 24 -19.21 5.82 8.86
N HIS A 25 -20.17 5.36 9.68
CA HIS A 25 -21.62 5.42 9.40
C HIS A 25 -21.98 4.77 8.04
N ARG A 26 -21.35 3.64 7.73
CA ARG A 26 -21.57 2.86 6.50
C ARG A 26 -22.13 1.48 6.83
N SER A 27 -22.65 0.77 5.83
CA SER A 27 -23.00 -0.64 5.97
C SER A 27 -21.73 -1.51 6.02
N VAL A 28 -21.84 -2.73 6.57
CA VAL A 28 -20.73 -3.69 6.61
C VAL A 28 -20.37 -4.14 5.19
N GLU A 29 -21.39 -4.32 4.36
CA GLU A 29 -21.29 -4.70 2.96
C GLU A 29 -20.51 -3.67 2.15
N ASP A 30 -20.79 -2.37 2.34
CA ASP A 30 -20.08 -1.30 1.65
C ASP A 30 -18.61 -1.24 2.07
N VAL A 31 -18.31 -1.44 3.36
CA VAL A 31 -16.93 -1.48 3.86
C VAL A 31 -16.17 -2.66 3.26
N LEU A 32 -16.78 -3.85 3.25
CA LEU A 32 -16.18 -5.05 2.65
C LEU A 32 -15.98 -4.87 1.14
N ALA A 33 -16.95 -4.30 0.43
CA ALA A 33 -16.82 -4.00 -0.99
C ALA A 33 -15.64 -3.06 -1.27
N THR A 34 -15.50 -1.97 -0.49
CA THR A 34 -14.35 -1.06 -0.62
C THR A 34 -13.02 -1.76 -0.37
N TRP A 35 -12.94 -2.68 0.60
CA TRP A 35 -11.71 -3.43 0.85
C TRP A 35 -11.38 -4.39 -0.29
N LEU A 36 -12.38 -5.07 -0.85
CA LEU A 36 -12.20 -5.93 -2.01
C LEU A 36 -11.74 -5.12 -3.24
N GLU A 37 -12.37 -3.97 -3.49
CA GLU A 37 -11.96 -3.04 -4.55
C GLU A 37 -10.52 -2.57 -4.35
N ALA A 38 -10.15 -2.17 -3.13
CA ALA A 38 -8.78 -1.77 -2.80
C ALA A 38 -7.77 -2.90 -2.99
N ALA A 39 -8.14 -4.15 -2.66
CA ALA A 39 -7.30 -5.32 -2.89
C ALA A 39 -7.17 -5.64 -4.40
N THR A 40 -8.17 -5.33 -5.22
CA THR A 40 -8.11 -5.50 -6.68
C THR A 40 -7.47 -4.33 -7.42
N ALA A 41 -7.40 -3.15 -6.82
CA ALA A 41 -6.81 -1.96 -7.42
C ALA A 41 -5.32 -2.16 -7.73
N GLU A 42 -4.68 -3.11 -7.06
CA GLU A 42 -3.27 -3.43 -7.21
C GLU A 42 -3.09 -4.94 -7.33
N SER A 43 -2.69 -5.42 -8.51
CA SER A 43 -2.44 -6.84 -8.73
C SER A 43 -1.40 -7.40 -7.75
N PRO A 44 -1.62 -8.62 -7.20
CA PRO A 44 -0.62 -9.32 -6.41
C PRO A 44 0.69 -9.42 -7.18
N VAL A 45 1.81 -9.20 -6.49
CA VAL A 45 3.13 -9.20 -7.14
C VAL A 45 3.47 -10.58 -7.71
N GLU A 46 2.94 -11.64 -7.12
CA GLU A 46 3.06 -13.03 -7.56
C GLU A 46 2.43 -13.31 -8.93
N GLU A 47 1.48 -12.47 -9.37
CA GLU A 47 0.79 -12.61 -10.65
C GLU A 47 1.41 -11.73 -11.75
N LEU A 48 2.33 -10.84 -11.39
CA LEU A 48 2.98 -9.94 -12.33
C LEU A 48 4.02 -10.67 -13.21
N PRO A 49 4.25 -10.22 -14.45
CA PRO A 49 5.34 -10.70 -15.29
C PRO A 49 6.70 -10.32 -14.70
N ASP A 50 7.74 -11.08 -15.05
CA ASP A 50 9.08 -10.95 -14.46
C ASP A 50 9.67 -9.54 -14.59
N GLU A 51 9.42 -8.86 -15.70
CA GLU A 51 9.85 -7.48 -15.95
C GLU A 51 9.23 -6.47 -14.97
N GLU A 52 7.95 -6.62 -14.65
CA GLU A 52 7.26 -5.76 -13.68
C GLU A 52 7.68 -6.08 -12.24
N VAL A 53 7.93 -7.36 -11.94
CA VAL A 53 8.50 -7.77 -10.65
C VAL A 53 9.89 -7.15 -10.46
N LEU A 54 10.76 -7.18 -11.48
CA LEU A 54 12.08 -6.56 -11.41
C LEU A 54 11.98 -5.03 -11.26
N ALA A 55 11.11 -4.37 -12.02
CA ALA A 55 10.88 -2.93 -11.89
C ALA A 55 10.40 -2.53 -10.48
N LEU A 56 9.50 -3.32 -9.87
CA LEU A 56 9.06 -3.11 -8.49
C LEU A 56 10.16 -3.40 -7.47
N ALA A 57 11.03 -4.39 -7.71
CA ALA A 57 12.16 -4.70 -6.85
C ALA A 57 13.21 -3.56 -6.83
N GLU A 58 13.29 -2.79 -7.92
CA GLU A 58 14.17 -1.63 -8.04
C GLU A 58 13.53 -0.32 -7.60
N LEU A 59 12.24 -0.32 -7.23
CA LEU A 59 11.47 0.86 -6.88
C LEU A 59 12.19 1.71 -5.82
N ARG A 60 12.32 3.00 -6.11
CA ARG A 60 12.83 4.03 -5.20
C ARG A 60 11.95 5.27 -5.34
N LEU A 61 11.88 6.07 -4.28
CA LEU A 61 11.36 7.43 -4.41
C LEU A 61 12.24 8.17 -5.43
N THR A 62 11.64 9.08 -6.19
CA THR A 62 12.43 10.03 -6.98
C THR A 62 13.17 10.98 -6.04
N ASP A 63 14.28 11.57 -6.51
CA ASP A 63 15.05 12.54 -5.73
C ASP A 63 14.16 13.69 -5.21
N GLU A 64 13.17 14.11 -6.02
CA GLU A 64 12.19 15.14 -5.64
C GLU A 64 11.26 14.67 -4.51
N GLN A 65 10.76 13.43 -4.59
CA GLN A 65 9.91 12.85 -3.55
C GLN A 65 10.67 12.63 -2.24
N GLU A 66 11.93 12.19 -2.32
CA GLU A 66 12.80 11.98 -1.17
C GLU A 66 13.15 13.31 -0.48
N ALA A 67 13.47 14.34 -1.25
CA ALA A 67 13.70 15.69 -0.73
C ALA A 67 12.42 16.26 -0.06
N ALA A 68 11.27 16.14 -0.73
CA ALA A 68 10.00 16.61 -0.19
C ALA A 68 9.60 15.89 1.11
N LEU A 69 9.77 14.57 1.16
CA LEU A 69 9.49 13.78 2.36
C LEU A 69 10.44 14.17 3.51
N SER A 70 11.73 14.37 3.21
CA SER A 70 12.72 14.78 4.20
C SER A 70 12.40 16.14 4.84
N ASP A 71 12.05 17.14 4.02
CA ASP A 71 11.65 18.47 4.48
C ASP A 71 10.37 18.43 5.33
N LEU A 72 9.35 17.67 4.90
CA LEU A 72 8.12 17.50 5.68
C LEU A 72 8.39 16.83 7.04
N LEU A 73 9.24 15.80 7.08
CA LEU A 73 9.61 15.13 8.32
C LEU A 73 10.40 16.03 9.27
N GLU A 74 11.29 16.88 8.74
CA GLU A 74 12.04 17.87 9.51
C GLU A 74 11.08 18.88 10.16
N ARG A 75 10.21 19.51 9.35
CA ARG A 75 9.22 20.47 9.85
C ARG A 75 8.24 19.86 10.84
N ASN A 76 7.89 18.58 10.66
CA ASN A 76 7.03 17.87 11.61
C ASN A 76 7.69 17.71 12.98
N ARG A 77 8.98 17.36 13.01
CA ARG A 77 9.75 17.20 14.27
C ARG A 77 9.86 18.52 15.03
N GLU A 78 9.95 19.63 14.32
CA GLU A 78 10.00 20.98 14.89
C GLU A 78 8.61 21.50 15.31
N GLY A 79 7.53 20.75 15.04
CA GLY A 79 6.16 21.17 15.31
C GLY A 79 5.65 22.27 14.36
N GLY A 80 6.37 22.53 13.27
CA GLY A 80 6.12 23.61 12.32
C GLY A 80 5.11 23.29 11.21
N LEU A 81 4.55 22.08 11.16
CA LEU A 81 3.52 21.74 10.18
C LEU A 81 2.13 22.23 10.61
N ASP A 82 1.52 23.00 9.70
CA ASP A 82 0.10 23.32 9.71
C ASP A 82 -0.76 22.11 9.26
N ALA A 83 -2.08 22.30 9.18
CA ALA A 83 -3.00 21.22 8.84
C ALA A 83 -2.76 20.66 7.43
N ASP A 84 -2.48 21.52 6.46
CA ASP A 84 -2.22 21.13 5.07
C ASP A 84 -0.89 20.38 4.96
N GLY A 85 0.14 20.86 5.65
CA GLY A 85 1.44 20.21 5.73
C GLY A 85 1.37 18.82 6.36
N ARG A 86 0.55 18.64 7.41
CA ARG A 86 0.30 17.32 8.02
C ARG A 86 -0.43 16.39 7.07
N SER A 87 -1.47 16.88 6.39
CA SER A 87 -2.19 16.07 5.39
C SER A 87 -1.27 15.63 4.25
N ARG A 88 -0.37 16.51 3.80
CA ARG A 88 0.60 16.19 2.75
C ARG A 88 1.66 15.20 3.23
N LEU A 89 2.14 15.34 4.47
CA LEU A 89 3.04 14.36 5.08
C LEU A 89 2.36 12.98 5.18
N ASP A 90 1.11 12.93 5.64
CA ASP A 90 0.36 11.67 5.73
C ASP A 90 0.21 11.00 4.37
N GLU A 91 -0.08 11.76 3.32
CA GLU A 91 -0.17 11.24 1.95
C GLU A 91 1.19 10.70 1.46
N MET A 92 2.27 11.44 1.69
CA MET A 92 3.62 11.03 1.29
C MET A 92 4.08 9.78 2.06
N MET A 93 3.75 9.69 3.35
CA MET A 93 4.03 8.51 4.17
C MET A 93 3.27 7.28 3.67
N ARG A 94 1.99 7.41 3.32
CA ARG A 94 1.21 6.30 2.73
C ARG A 94 1.81 5.82 1.40
N LEU A 95 2.24 6.76 0.54
CA LEU A 95 2.91 6.42 -0.72
C LEU A 95 4.21 5.65 -0.46
N TYR A 96 5.03 6.15 0.46
CA TYR A 96 6.31 5.56 0.82
C TYR A 96 6.16 4.17 1.42
N GLU A 97 5.29 3.99 2.41
CA GLU A 97 5.02 2.70 3.06
C GLU A 97 4.49 1.66 2.06
N ARG A 98 3.56 2.07 1.20
CA ARG A 98 3.04 1.20 0.13
C ARG A 98 4.13 0.80 -0.86
N GLY A 99 4.97 1.74 -1.28
CA GLY A 99 6.10 1.48 -2.16
C GLY A 99 7.10 0.50 -1.55
N LEU A 100 7.44 0.69 -0.28
CA LEU A 100 8.30 -0.24 0.48
C LEU A 100 7.71 -1.64 0.55
N LEU A 101 6.41 -1.76 0.87
CA LEU A 101 5.73 -3.04 0.94
C LEU A 101 5.79 -3.77 -0.42
N ARG A 102 5.40 -3.11 -1.50
CA ARG A 102 5.44 -3.70 -2.85
C ARG A 102 6.85 -4.10 -3.25
N LYS A 103 7.85 -3.25 -2.97
CA LYS A 103 9.26 -3.56 -3.23
C LYS A 103 9.71 -4.82 -2.49
N SER A 104 9.36 -4.95 -1.22
CA SER A 104 9.71 -6.13 -0.40
C SER A 104 9.08 -7.41 -0.95
N GLN A 105 7.81 -7.34 -1.39
CA GLN A 105 7.11 -8.45 -2.03
C GLN A 105 7.76 -8.81 -3.36
N ALA A 106 8.12 -7.81 -4.17
CA ALA A 106 8.80 -7.99 -5.45
C ALA A 106 10.18 -8.63 -5.29
N LEU A 107 10.99 -8.19 -4.32
CA LEU A 107 12.28 -8.82 -4.01
C LEU A 107 12.12 -10.29 -3.63
N ARG A 108 11.10 -10.63 -2.83
CA ARG A 108 10.79 -12.03 -2.49
C ARG A 108 10.41 -12.84 -3.73
N VAL A 109 9.52 -12.33 -4.58
CA VAL A 109 9.09 -13.02 -5.80
C VAL A 109 10.25 -13.16 -6.79
N ALA A 110 11.05 -12.11 -6.97
CA ALA A 110 12.24 -12.14 -7.82
C ALA A 110 13.25 -13.18 -7.34
N ALA A 111 13.46 -13.31 -6.03
CA ALA A 111 14.29 -14.37 -5.46
C ALA A 111 13.69 -15.76 -5.70
N GLN A 112 12.38 -15.95 -5.47
CA GLN A 112 11.68 -17.22 -5.70
C GLN A 112 11.75 -17.66 -7.17
N ARG A 113 11.68 -16.70 -8.10
CA ARG A 113 11.77 -16.93 -9.55
C ARG A 113 13.22 -16.92 -10.07
N SER A 114 14.21 -16.72 -9.22
CA SER A 114 15.65 -16.64 -9.59
C SER A 114 15.97 -15.55 -10.62
N LEU A 115 15.28 -14.41 -10.53
CA LEU A 115 15.45 -13.24 -11.40
C LEU A 115 16.55 -12.28 -10.92
N LEU A 116 16.93 -12.34 -9.64
CA LEU A 116 17.97 -11.49 -9.08
C LEU A 116 19.35 -12.00 -9.46
N ALA A 117 20.22 -11.10 -9.92
CA ALA A 117 21.62 -11.41 -10.11
C ALA A 117 22.24 -11.88 -8.78
N PRO A 118 23.19 -12.84 -8.80
CA PRO A 118 23.91 -13.22 -7.60
C PRO A 118 24.57 -11.98 -6.99
N LEU A 119 24.43 -11.80 -5.68
CA LEU A 119 25.18 -10.77 -4.96
C LEU A 119 26.68 -11.05 -5.17
N GLN A 120 27.34 -10.22 -5.97
CA GLN A 120 28.80 -10.25 -6.06
C GLN A 120 29.33 -9.65 -4.76
N ALA A 121 30.04 -10.48 -3.99
CA ALA A 121 30.65 -10.15 -2.71
C ALA A 121 31.93 -9.34 -2.89
#